data_AF-A0A8N5F2H4-F1
#
_entry.id   AF-A0A8N5F2H4-F1
#
_cell.length_a   1.000
_cell.length_b   1.000
_cell.length_c   1.000
_cell.angle_alpha   90.00
_cell.angle_beta   90.00
_cell.angle_gamma   90.00
#
_symmetry.space_group_name_H-M   'P 1'
#
loop_
_entity.id
_entity.type
_entity.pdbx_description
1 polymer ?
#
loop_
_entity_poly.entity_id
_entity_poly.type
_entity_poly.pdbx_seq_one_letter_code
_entity_poly.pdbx_strand_id
1 'polypeptide(L)'
;MPRGFQQIQEEEEPLIVTLGLQLAQQLSGINAIFYYSTSIFEGAGLQDPAVGTIGTGVVNVAATALSVVLVERAGRRVLQLVGLLGMMGCAGTLGVALKDTELQSLAAHEEP
;
A
#
# COMPACT_ATOMS: atom_id res chain seq x y z
N MET A 1 12.69 43.43 -17.72
CA MET A 1 12.60 42.58 -16.51
C MET A 1 13.19 41.21 -16.82
N PRO A 2 14.07 40.65 -15.97
CA PRO A 2 14.72 39.36 -16.22
C PRO A 2 13.79 38.18 -15.90
N ARG A 3 13.72 37.20 -16.81
CA ARG A 3 12.83 36.01 -16.77
C ARG A 3 13.10 35.03 -15.61
N GLY A 4 14.12 35.29 -14.77
CA GLY A 4 14.53 34.39 -13.69
C GLY A 4 13.56 34.29 -12.52
N PHE A 5 12.83 35.36 -12.18
CA PHE A 5 11.87 35.34 -11.06
C PHE A 5 10.54 34.63 -11.39
N GLN A 6 10.24 34.41 -12.68
CA GLN A 6 9.07 33.66 -13.12
C GLN A 6 9.31 32.14 -13.09
N GLN A 7 10.55 31.71 -13.33
CA GLN A 7 10.93 30.29 -13.23
C GLN A 7 10.83 29.76 -11.80
N ILE A 8 10.99 30.59 -10.77
CA ILE A 8 10.93 30.10 -9.38
C ILE A 8 9.47 29.85 -8.94
N GLN A 9 8.51 30.66 -9.41
CA GLN A 9 7.09 30.48 -9.06
C GLN A 9 6.40 29.34 -9.83
N GLU A 10 6.89 28.94 -11.02
CA GLU A 10 6.35 27.76 -11.73
C GLU A 10 6.78 26.42 -11.13
N GLU A 11 7.84 26.37 -10.32
CA GLU A 11 8.36 25.12 -9.72
C GLU A 11 7.65 24.77 -8.39
N GLU A 12 6.92 25.70 -7.77
CA GLU A 12 6.22 25.49 -6.50
C GLU A 12 4.93 24.69 -6.67
N GLU A 13 4.24 24.90 -7.79
CA GLU A 13 2.99 24.21 -8.15
C GLU A 13 3.17 22.68 -8.28
N PRO A 14 4.20 22.16 -8.99
CA PRO A 14 4.46 20.73 -9.01
C PRO A 14 5.01 20.21 -7.67
N LEU A 15 5.74 21.01 -6.89
CA LEU A 15 6.28 20.60 -5.60
C LEU A 15 5.19 20.16 -4.62
N ILE A 16 4.12 20.95 -4.48
CA ILE A 16 3.00 20.64 -3.57
C ILE A 16 2.29 19.36 -4.00
N VAL A 17 2.02 19.20 -5.30
CA VAL A 17 1.36 18.00 -5.84
C VAL A 17 2.21 16.75 -5.62
N THR A 18 3.53 16.84 -5.84
CA THR A 18 4.44 15.70 -5.69
C THR A 18 4.65 15.33 -4.23
N LEU A 19 4.75 16.32 -3.33
CA LEU A 19 4.74 16.11 -1.88
C LEU A 19 3.44 15.45 -1.43
N GLY A 20 2.29 15.96 -1.86
CA GLY A 20 0.98 15.39 -1.54
C GLY A 20 0.84 13.94 -2.00
N LEU A 21 1.29 13.64 -3.21
CA LEU A 21 1.33 12.27 -3.76
C LEU A 21 2.24 11.35 -2.94
N GLN A 22 3.45 11.80 -2.59
CA GLN A 22 4.41 10.99 -1.83
C GLN A 22 3.93 10.73 -0.41
N LEU A 23 3.29 11.72 0.21
CA LEU A 23 2.65 11.59 1.51
C LEU A 23 1.48 10.59 1.44
N ALA A 24 0.59 10.73 0.45
CA ALA A 24 -0.52 9.79 0.26
C ALA A 24 -0.04 8.34 0.04
N GLN A 25 1.08 8.17 -0.67
CA GLN A 25 1.66 6.85 -0.91
C GLN A 25 2.18 6.20 0.39
N GLN A 26 2.87 6.95 1.25
CA GLN A 26 3.33 6.43 2.55
C GLN A 26 2.17 6.21 3.53
N LEU A 27 1.22 7.16 3.58
CA LEU A 27 0.04 7.09 4.45
C LEU A 27 -0.96 6.00 4.06
N SER A 28 -0.87 5.46 2.84
CA SER A 28 -1.63 4.26 2.45
C SER A 28 -1.33 3.05 3.34
N GLY A 29 -0.25 3.08 4.12
CA GLY A 29 0.12 2.02 5.05
C GLY A 29 0.91 0.89 4.40
N ILE A 30 1.28 1.01 3.11
CA ILE A 30 2.03 -0.02 2.39
C ILE A 30 3.33 -0.42 3.12
N ASN A 31 4.04 0.55 3.69
CA ASN A 31 5.25 0.27 4.46
C ASN A 31 4.93 -0.55 5.71
N ALA A 32 3.88 -0.20 6.46
CA ALA A 32 3.47 -0.97 7.63
C ALA A 32 3.07 -2.40 7.26
N ILE A 33 2.36 -2.59 6.15
CA ILE A 33 2.01 -3.93 5.63
C ILE A 33 3.27 -4.73 5.31
N PHE A 34 4.26 -4.14 4.63
CA PHE A 34 5.52 -4.85 4.34
C PHE A 34 6.30 -5.20 5.63
N TYR A 35 6.45 -4.24 6.55
CA TYR A 35 7.21 -4.44 7.79
C TYR A 35 6.55 -5.46 8.73
N TYR A 36 5.23 -5.42 8.84
CA TYR A 36 4.46 -6.31 9.73
C TYR A 36 3.86 -7.52 9.02
N SER A 37 4.16 -7.73 7.73
CA SER A 37 3.63 -8.86 6.95
C SER A 37 3.85 -10.20 7.64
N THR A 38 5.07 -10.44 8.15
CA THR A 38 5.40 -11.65 8.90
C THR A 38 4.49 -11.84 10.11
N SER A 39 4.34 -10.81 10.95
CA SER A 39 3.49 -10.87 12.15
C SER A 39 1.99 -10.98 11.83
N ILE A 40 1.54 -10.39 10.72
CA ILE A 40 0.17 -10.53 10.21
C ILE A 40 -0.07 -11.99 9.77
N PHE A 41 0.89 -12.59 9.06
CA PHE A 41 0.80 -13.98 8.62
C PHE A 41 0.94 -14.98 9.78
N GLU A 42 1.74 -14.66 10.81
CA GLU A 42 1.77 -15.39 12.09
C GLU A 42 0.40 -15.38 12.77
N GLY A 43 -0.21 -14.20 12.92
CA GLY A 43 -1.55 -14.05 13.50
C GLY A 43 -2.65 -14.74 12.69
N ALA A 44 -2.47 -14.88 11.37
CA ALA A 44 -3.36 -15.61 10.48
C ALA A 44 -3.16 -17.14 10.47
N GLY A 45 -2.19 -17.66 11.24
CA GLY A 45 -1.96 -19.10 11.41
C GLY A 45 -1.11 -19.76 10.32
N LEU A 46 -0.30 -19.01 9.57
CA LEU A 46 0.69 -19.63 8.66
C LEU A 46 1.80 -20.33 9.46
N GLN A 47 2.10 -21.58 9.10
CA GLN A 47 3.17 -22.39 9.72
C GLN A 47 4.58 -21.86 9.42
N ASP A 48 4.78 -21.21 8.27
CA ASP A 48 6.03 -20.53 7.91
C ASP A 48 5.74 -19.08 7.43
N PRO A 49 5.74 -18.12 8.36
CA PRO A 49 5.48 -16.71 8.06
C PRO A 49 6.52 -16.08 7.14
N ALA A 50 7.77 -16.57 7.15
CA ALA A 50 8.85 -16.05 6.32
C ALA A 50 8.57 -16.31 4.84
N VAL A 51 7.96 -17.46 4.51
CA VAL A 51 7.51 -17.76 3.14
C VAL A 51 6.43 -16.78 2.66
N GLY A 52 5.50 -16.38 3.54
CA GLY A 52 4.50 -15.37 3.23
C GLY A 52 5.10 -13.98 2.94
N THR A 53 6.08 -13.57 3.74
CA THR A 53 6.81 -12.31 3.56
C THR A 53 7.64 -12.28 2.27
N ILE A 54 8.36 -13.38 1.97
CA ILE A 54 9.09 -13.54 0.70
C ILE A 54 8.12 -13.50 -0.48
N GLY A 55 6.98 -14.20 -0.38
CA GLY A 55 5.93 -14.18 -1.41
C GLY A 55 5.41 -12.77 -1.68
N THR A 56 5.18 -11.99 -0.62
CA THR A 56 4.76 -10.58 -0.72
C THR A 56 5.83 -9.74 -1.43
N GLY A 57 7.11 -9.97 -1.14
CA GLY A 57 8.23 -9.34 -1.83
C GLY A 57 8.28 -9.66 -3.32
N VAL A 58 8.05 -10.93 -3.70
CA VAL A 58 8.00 -11.36 -5.11
C VAL A 58 6.84 -10.69 -5.84
N VAL A 59 5.65 -10.67 -5.24
CA VAL A 59 4.46 -10.02 -5.81
C VAL A 59 4.71 -8.52 -6.00
N ASN A 60 5.39 -7.85 -5.07
CA ASN A 60 5.74 -6.44 -5.19
C ASN A 60 6.61 -6.15 -6.41
N VAL A 61 7.65 -6.95 -6.63
CA VAL A 61 8.56 -6.80 -7.77
C VAL A 61 7.82 -7.06 -9.08
N ALA A 62 7.00 -8.12 -9.14
CA ALA A 62 6.19 -8.44 -10.31
C ALA A 62 5.17 -7.34 -10.63
N ALA A 63 4.46 -6.84 -9.62
CA ALA A 63 3.51 -5.75 -9.76
C ALA A 63 4.19 -4.45 -10.21
N THR A 64 5.41 -4.19 -9.74
CA THR A 64 6.23 -3.04 -10.17
C THR A 64 6.60 -3.17 -11.65
N ALA A 65 7.07 -4.35 -12.08
CA ALA A 65 7.40 -4.60 -13.48
C ALA A 65 6.17 -4.42 -14.39
N LEU A 66 5.02 -4.96 -13.97
CA LEU A 66 3.75 -4.79 -14.67
C LEU A 66 3.34 -3.31 -14.73
N SER A 67 3.50 -2.58 -13.63
CA SER A 67 3.20 -1.14 -13.54
C SER A 67 4.02 -0.30 -14.51
N VAL A 68 5.29 -0.64 -14.73
CA VAL A 68 6.15 0.03 -15.72
C VAL A 68 5.60 -0.12 -17.14
N VAL A 69 5.06 -1.29 -17.50
CA VAL A 69 4.45 -1.48 -18.82
C VAL A 69 3.09 -0.77 -18.92
N LEU A 70 2.29 -0.82 -17.85
CA LEU A 70 0.97 -0.20 -17.83
C LEU A 70 1.03 1.33 -17.79
N VAL A 71 2.05 1.93 -17.15
CA VAL A 71 2.14 3.39 -17.04
C VAL A 71 2.31 4.05 -18.41
N GLU A 72 3.00 3.39 -19.34
CA GLU A 72 3.18 3.86 -20.71
C GLU A 72 1.88 3.83 -21.51
N ARG A 73 0.92 2.95 -21.16
CA ARG A 73 -0.36 2.82 -21.88
C ARG A 73 -1.54 3.54 -21.25
N ALA A 74 -1.65 3.53 -19.93
CA ALA A 74 -2.80 4.06 -19.19
C ALA A 74 -2.56 5.47 -18.62
N GLY A 75 -1.31 5.92 -18.56
CA GLY A 75 -0.94 7.21 -17.99
C GLY A 75 -0.78 7.19 -16.46
N ARG A 76 0.12 8.06 -15.97
CA ARG A 76 0.65 8.04 -14.61
C ARG A 76 -0.40 8.32 -13.51
N ARG A 77 -1.39 9.19 -13.78
CA ARG A 77 -2.46 9.55 -12.82
C ARG A 77 -3.49 8.43 -12.60
N VAL A 78 -3.89 7.74 -13.68
CA VAL A 78 -4.89 6.66 -13.59
C VAL A 78 -4.32 5.48 -12.79
N LEU A 79 -3.05 5.15 -13.02
CA LEU A 79 -2.37 4.06 -12.31
C LEU A 79 -2.29 4.33 -10.79
N GLN A 80 -2.02 5.58 -10.40
CA GLN A 80 -1.98 5.99 -8.98
C GLN A 80 -3.35 5.90 -8.31
N LEU A 81 -4.43 6.37 -8.97
CA LEU A 81 -5.79 6.30 -8.43
C LEU A 81 -6.29 4.86 -8.29
N VAL A 82 -6.04 4.02 -9.30
CA VAL A 82 -6.40 2.59 -9.24
C VAL A 82 -5.62 1.87 -8.14
N GLY A 83 -4.32 2.18 -7.97
CA GLY A 83 -3.50 1.63 -6.89
C GLY A 83 -4.02 2.01 -5.49
N LEU A 84 -4.43 3.26 -5.29
CA LEU A 84 -5.04 3.72 -4.03
C LEU A 84 -6.37 3.03 -3.74
N LEU A 85 -7.23 2.88 -4.75
CA LEU A 85 -8.50 2.15 -4.61
C LEU A 85 -8.27 0.66 -4.26
N GLY A 86 -7.30 0.03 -4.92
CA GLY A 86 -6.91 -1.35 -4.63
C GLY A 86 -6.39 -1.52 -3.20
N MET A 87 -5.53 -0.61 -2.73
CA MET A 87 -5.04 -0.63 -1.35
C MET A 87 -6.15 -0.42 -0.32
N MET A 88 -7.10 0.49 -0.55
CA MET A 88 -8.25 0.65 0.33
C MET A 88 -9.09 -0.63 0.41
N GLY A 89 -9.29 -1.32 -0.71
CA GLY A 89 -9.97 -2.61 -0.76
C GLY A 89 -9.24 -3.67 0.06
N CYS A 90 -7.95 -3.87 -0.19
CA CYS A 90 -7.14 -4.87 0.52
C CYS A 90 -7.06 -4.59 2.02
N ALA A 91 -6.83 -3.34 2.42
CA ALA A 91 -6.80 -2.93 3.82
C ALA A 91 -8.16 -3.14 4.50
N GLY A 92 -9.26 -2.84 3.81
CA GLY A 92 -10.62 -3.11 4.29
C GLY A 92 -10.86 -4.60 4.51
N THR A 93 -10.48 -5.45 3.54
CA THR A 93 -10.63 -6.92 3.68
C THR A 93 -9.75 -7.49 4.79
N LEU A 94 -8.53 -6.98 4.97
CA LEU A 94 -7.64 -7.38 6.06
C LEU A 94 -8.26 -7.00 7.41
N GLY A 95 -8.81 -5.78 7.52
CA GLY A 95 -9.50 -5.32 8.72
C GLY A 95 -10.72 -6.17 9.09
N VAL A 96 -11.49 -6.63 8.09
CA VAL A 96 -12.61 -7.55 8.31
C VAL A 96 -12.10 -8.93 8.78
N ALA A 97 -11.12 -9.50 8.08
CA ALA A 97 -10.55 -10.82 8.42
C ALA A 97 -9.95 -10.85 9.85
N LEU A 98 -9.31 -9.76 10.28
CA LEU A 98 -8.79 -9.63 11.64
C LEU A 98 -9.90 -9.56 12.68
N LYS A 99 -11.02 -8.85 12.41
CA LYS A 99 -12.17 -8.83 13.32
C LYS A 99 -12.82 -10.20 13.46
N ASP A 100 -12.94 -10.95 12.37
CA ASP A 100 -13.51 -12.30 12.41
C ASP A 100 -12.64 -13.25 13.26
N THR A 101 -11.32 -13.08 13.20
CA THR A 101 -10.34 -13.83 14.02
C THR A 101 -10.49 -13.49 15.52
N GLU A 102 -10.70 -12.22 15.87
CA GLU A 102 -10.93 -11.78 17.25
C GLU A 102 -12.29 -12.27 17.81
N LEU A 103 -13.33 -12.37 16.97
CA LEU A 103 -14.62 -12.93 17.41
C LEU A 103 -14.55 -14.45 17.62
N GLN A 104 -13.76 -15.16 16.81
CA GLN A 104 -13.50 -16.59 17.02
C GLN A 104 -12.61 -16.85 18.25
N SER A 105 -11.70 -15.93 18.60
CA SER A 105 -10.86 -16.07 19.80
C SER A 105 -11.64 -15.82 21.10
N LEU A 106 -12.61 -14.90 21.10
CA LEU A 106 -13.53 -14.68 22.24
C LEU A 106 -14.51 -15.84 22.43
N ALA A 107 -15.02 -16.42 21.34
CA ALA A 107 -15.90 -17.60 21.40
C ALA A 107 -15.15 -18.87 21.85
N ALA A 108 -13.82 -18.94 21.67
CA ALA A 108 -13.00 -20.06 22.13
C ALA A 108 -12.65 -20.01 23.64
N HIS A 109 -12.83 -18.86 24.29
CA HIS A 109 -12.57 -18.68 25.73
C HIS A 109 -13.83 -18.83 26.60
N GLU A 110 -14.99 -19.16 26.01
CA GLU A 110 -16.29 -19.29 26.69
C GLU A 110 -16.88 -20.71 26.64
N GLU A 111 -16.08 -21.73 26.31
CA GLU A 111 -16.44 -23.14 26.61
C GLU A 111 -15.73 -23.60 27.90
N PRO A 112 -16.49 -24.06 28.93
CA PRO A 112 -15.99 -24.38 30.28
C PRO A 112 -15.18 -25.67 30.40
#